data_AF-A0A0F9KTU3-F1
#
_entry.id   AF-A0A0F9KTU3-F1
#
_cell.length_a   1.000
_cell.length_b   1.000
_cell.length_c   1.000
_cell.angle_alpha   90.00
_cell.angle_beta   90.00
_cell.angle_gamma   90.00
#
_symmetry.space_group_name_H-M   'P 1'
#
loop_
_entity.id
_entity.type
_entity.pdbx_description
1 polymer ?
#
loop_
_entity_poly.entity_id
_entity_poly.type
_entity_poly.pdbx_seq_one_letter_code
_entity_poly.pdbx_strand_id
1 'polypeptide(L)' 'MIFDYFDGMEESIEFLVALGSIIGMLGIVVGILGWLFLGQFKRHKMIGVVIVSVILLAVCGLTTGIKYFRIY' A
#
# COMPACT_ATOMS: atom_id res chain seq x y z
N MET A 1 -7.32 1.67 -31.42
CA MET A 1 -8.62 2.16 -30.88
C MET A 1 -9.08 1.41 -29.63
N ILE A 2 -9.23 0.07 -29.63
CA ILE A 2 -9.47 -0.68 -28.37
C ILE A 2 -8.15 -0.96 -27.62
N PHE A 3 -7.10 -1.34 -28.34
CA PHE A 3 -5.77 -1.60 -27.76
C PHE A 3 -5.15 -0.36 -27.08
N ASP A 4 -5.23 0.83 -27.69
CA ASP A 4 -4.80 2.09 -27.05
C ASP A 4 -5.53 2.40 -25.74
N TYR A 5 -6.80 2.00 -25.64
CA TYR A 5 -7.59 2.22 -24.43
C TYR A 5 -7.15 1.28 -23.31
N PHE A 6 -6.82 0.04 -23.66
CA PHE A 6 -6.26 -0.93 -22.72
C PHE A 6 -4.84 -0.54 -22.27
N ASP A 7 -4.00 -0.03 -23.17
CA ASP A 7 -2.66 0.48 -22.83
C ASP A 7 -2.74 1.65 -21.84
N GLY A 8 -3.59 2.65 -22.10
CA GLY A 8 -3.78 3.77 -21.18
C GLY A 8 -4.37 3.36 -19.82
N MET A 9 -5.20 2.31 -19.79
CA MET A 9 -5.71 1.73 -18.54
C MET A 9 -4.63 0.96 -17.78
N GLU A 10 -3.75 0.22 -18.46
CA GLU A 10 -2.66 -0.50 -17.82
C GLU A 10 -1.69 0.46 -17.12
N GLU A 11 -1.29 1.53 -17.80
CA GLU A 11 -0.41 2.58 -17.23
C GLU A 11 -1.05 3.27 -16.01
N SER A 12 -2.37 3.51 -16.05
CA SER A 12 -3.12 4.07 -14.92
C SER A 12 -3.19 3.12 -13.73
N ILE A 13 -3.36 1.81 -13.98
CA ILE A 13 -3.39 0.79 -12.93
C ILE A 13 -2.01 0.66 -12.28
N GLU A 14 -0.93 0.67 -13.07
CA GLU A 14 0.43 0.68 -12.54
C GLU A 14 0.69 1.87 -11.62
N PHE A 15 0.25 3.06 -12.03
CA PHE A 15 0.36 4.26 -11.21
C PHE A 15 -0.44 4.13 -9.91
N LEU A 16 -1.66 3.60 -9.97
CA LEU A 16 -2.50 3.39 -8.78
C LEU A 16 -1.90 2.36 -7.82
N VAL A 17 -1.27 1.32 -8.34
CA VAL A 17 -0.57 0.29 -7.57
C VAL A 17 0.70 0.84 -6.92
N ALA A 18 1.46 1.69 -7.61
CA ALA A 18 2.60 2.39 -7.03
C ALA A 18 2.16 3.36 -5.90
N LEU A 19 1.12 4.15 -6.14
CA LEU A 19 0.54 5.03 -5.11
C LEU A 19 0.02 4.24 -3.90
N GLY A 20 -0.68 3.13 -4.13
CA GLY A 20 -1.16 2.24 -3.08
C GLY A 20 -0.03 1.71 -2.20
N SER A 21 1.12 1.37 -2.80
CA SER A 21 2.30 0.94 -2.05
C SER A 21 2.88 2.03 -1.17
N ILE A 22 2.98 3.26 -1.68
CA ILE A 22 3.47 4.42 -0.91
C ILE A 22 2.53 4.71 0.27
N ILE A 23 1.23 4.74 0.01
CA ILE A 23 0.21 4.99 1.05
C ILE A 23 0.23 3.87 2.10
N GLY A 24 0.35 2.61 1.68
CA GLY A 24 0.49 1.48 2.58
C GLY A 24 1.72 1.57 3.47
N MET A 25 2.88 1.97 2.89
CA MET A 25 4.12 2.17 3.65
C MET A 25 4.01 3.31 4.66
N LEU A 26 3.45 4.45 4.25
CA LEU A 26 3.18 5.58 5.15
C LEU A 26 2.20 5.18 6.27
N GLY A 27 1.17 4.40 5.94
CA GLY A 27 0.20 3.90 6.91
C GLY A 27 0.82 2.98 7.97
N ILE A 28 1.79 2.12 7.59
CA ILE A 28 2.56 1.33 8.56
C ILE A 28 3.40 2.25 9.46
N VAL A 29 4.12 3.21 8.88
CA VAL A 29 4.96 4.14 9.65
C VAL A 29 4.12 4.92 10.67
N VAL A 30 2.98 5.48 10.24
CA VAL A 30 2.03 6.19 11.12
C VAL A 30 1.42 5.23 12.14
N GLY A 31 1.10 4.00 11.75
CA GLY A 31 0.61 2.95 12.64
C GLY A 31 1.57 2.63 13.79
N ILE A 32 2.86 2.45 13.47
CA ILE A 32 3.92 2.18 14.44
C ILE A 32 4.20 3.39 15.33
N LEU A 33 4.31 4.59 14.74
CA LEU A 33 4.49 5.83 15.49
C LEU A 33 3.32 6.06 16.44
N GLY A 34 2.09 5.86 15.97
CA GLY A 34 0.91 5.98 16.81
C GLY A 34 0.86 4.93 17.91
N TRP A 35 1.36 3.73 17.68
CA TRP A 35 1.49 2.71 18.72
C TRP A 35 2.48 3.11 19.82
N LEU A 36 3.62 3.69 19.44
CA LEU A 36 4.69 4.10 20.36
C LEU A 36 4.32 5.36 21.16
N PHE A 37 3.69 6.34 20.51
CA PHE A 37 3.43 7.65 21.12
C PHE A 37 2.02 7.83 21.71
N LEU A 38 1.01 7.04 21.31
CA LEU A 38 -0.33 7.16 21.89
C LEU A 38 -0.57 6.16 23.04
N GLY A 39 -1.22 6.66 24.10
CA GLY A 39 -1.60 5.89 25.28
C GLY A 39 -2.54 4.71 24.98
N GLN A 40 -2.58 3.75 25.93
CA GLN A 40 -3.24 2.44 25.85
C GLN A 40 -4.63 2.46 25.18
N PHE A 41 -5.48 3.44 25.47
CA PHE A 41 -6.84 3.53 24.94
C PHE A 41 -6.93 3.77 23.41
N LYS A 42 -5.92 4.37 22.78
CA LYS A 42 -5.93 4.59 21.32
C LYS A 42 -5.20 3.50 20.54
N ARG A 43 -4.46 2.61 21.22
CA ARG A 43 -3.72 1.51 20.57
C ARG A 43 -4.62 0.54 19.81
N HIS A 44 -5.82 0.28 20.33
CA HIS A 44 -6.75 -0.65 19.67
C HIS A 44 -7.22 -0.14 18.30
N LYS A 45 -7.44 1.17 18.14
CA LYS A 45 -7.74 1.77 16.83
C LYS A 45 -6.51 1.77 15.90
N MET A 46 -5.30 1.93 16.45
CA MET A 46 -4.07 1.91 15.64
C MET A 46 -3.74 0.51 15.10
N ILE A 47 -4.12 -0.56 15.80
CA ILE A 47 -4.02 -1.95 15.28
C ILE A 47 -4.78 -2.07 13.96
N GLY A 48 -5.99 -1.51 13.87
CA GLY A 48 -6.78 -1.53 12.65
C GLY A 48 -6.07 -0.83 11.48
N VAL A 49 -5.44 0.32 11.72
CA VAL A 49 -4.66 1.04 10.71
C VAL A 49 -3.49 0.19 10.21
N VAL A 50 -2.74 -0.43 11.12
CA VAL A 50 -1.60 -1.30 10.76
C VAL A 50 -2.07 -2.48 9.91
N ILE A 51 -3.17 -3.15 10.29
CA ILE A 51 -3.69 -4.30 9.54
C ILE A 51 -4.10 -3.89 8.12
N VAL A 52 -4.83 -2.78 7.97
CA VAL A 52 -5.24 -2.27 6.64
C VAL A 52 -4.01 -1.93 5.81
N SER A 53 -3.01 -1.27 6.40
CA SER A 53 -1.76 -0.92 5.70
C SER A 53 -0.95 -2.15 5.28
N VAL A 54 -0.93 -3.22 6.09
CA VAL A 54 -0.28 -4.49 5.73
C VAL A 54 -0.99 -5.15 4.55
N ILE A 55 -2.32 -5.18 4.53
CA ILE A 55 -3.09 -5.73 3.40
C ILE A 55 -2.84 -4.91 2.14
N LEU A 56 -2.85 -3.57 2.26
CA LEU A 56 -2.57 -2.66 1.14
C LEU A 56 -1.16 -2.89 0.57
N LEU A 57 -0.15 -3.06 1.43
CA LEU A 57 1.21 -3.40 1.00
C LEU A 57 1.33 -4.82 0.47
N ALA A 58 0.57 -5.79 0.97
CA ALA A 58 0.57 -7.12 0.38
C ALA A 58 0.05 -7.08 -1.06
N VAL A 59 -1.07 -6.38 -1.31
CA VAL A 59 -1.67 -6.33 -2.65
C VAL A 59 -0.87 -5.42 -3.60
N CYS A 60 -0.55 -4.20 -3.17
CA CYS A 60 0.12 -3.20 -4.01
C CYS A 60 1.65 -3.37 -4.01
N GLY A 61 2.22 -3.75 -2.87
CA GLY A 61 3.66 -3.89 -2.67
C GLY A 61 4.22 -5.18 -3.27
N LEU A 62 3.49 -6.30 -3.24
CA LEU A 62 3.92 -7.51 -3.97
C LEU A 62 3.84 -7.30 -5.48
N THR A 63 2.79 -6.63 -5.98
CA THR A 63 2.66 -6.34 -7.40
C THR A 63 3.76 -5.39 -7.89
N THR A 64 4.09 -4.34 -7.13
CA THR A 64 5.27 -3.50 -7.45
C THR A 64 6.60 -4.23 -7.27
N GLY A 65 6.78 -5.02 -6.21
CA GLY A 65 8.02 -5.78 -5.98
C GLY A 65 8.32 -6.82 -7.07
N ILE A 66 7.29 -7.53 -7.54
CA ILE A 66 7.42 -8.48 -8.64
C ILE A 66 7.68 -7.74 -9.96
N LYS A 67 6.97 -6.64 -10.24
CA LYS A 67 7.05 -5.92 -11.52
C LYS A 67 8.35 -5.11 -11.67
N TYR A 68 8.81 -4.46 -10.60
CA TYR A 68 9.99 -3.58 -10.62
C TYR A 68 11.27 -4.22 -10.09
N PHE A 69 11.19 -5.06 -9.06
CA PHE A 69 12.38 -5.68 -8.44
C PHE A 69 12.63 -7.12 -8.91
N ARG A 70 11.72 -7.72 -9.71
CA ARG A 70 11.82 -9.11 -10.20
C ARG A 70 12.20 -10.10 -9.09
N ILE A 71 11.66 -9.89 -7.89
CA ILE A 71 11.88 -10.79 -6.76
C ILE A 71 11.03 -12.03 -7.06
N TYR A 72 11.67 -13.06 -7.61
CA TYR A 72 11.09 -14.37 -7.90
C TYR A 72 11.49 -15.36 -6.79
#